data_AF-A0A842PCQ3-F1
#
_entry.id   AF-A0A842PCQ3-F1
#
_cell.length_a   1.000
_cell.length_b   1.000
_cell.length_c   1.000
_cell.angle_alpha   90.00
_cell.angle_beta   90.00
_cell.angle_gamma   90.00
#
_symmetry.space_group_name_H-M   'P 1'
#
loop_
_entity.id
_entity.type
_entity.pdbx_description
1 polymer ?
#
loop_
_entity_poly.entity_id
_entity_poly.type
_entity_poly.pdbx_seq_one_letter_code
_entity_poly.pdbx_strand_id
1 'polypeptide(L)' 'MGLLYTKFYMDFEDDEWKQISNNPIIFETIKNDVSLEIEDTSHKSYRLNFKEGGKLHMFRVTGKFRLTWDDEDVLNSIK' A
#
# COMPACT_ATOMS: atom_id res chain seq x y z
N MET A 1 -3.85 11.44 -4.64
CA MET A 1 -3.04 10.27 -5.03
C MET A 1 -1.76 10.32 -4.22
N GLY A 2 -1.55 9.34 -3.35
CA GLY A 2 -0.34 9.23 -2.53
C GLY A 2 0.80 8.54 -3.29
N LEU A 3 2.02 8.77 -2.79
CA LEU A 3 3.25 8.24 -3.37
C LEU A 3 4.29 8.02 -2.26
N LEU A 4 4.81 6.80 -2.17
CA LEU A 4 5.94 6.45 -1.29
C LEU A 4 6.95 5.57 -2.02
N TYR A 5 8.19 5.62 -1.54
CA TYR A 5 9.24 4.68 -1.92
C TYR A 5 9.68 3.92 -0.69
N THR A 6 9.70 2.58 -0.79
CA THR A 6 10.22 1.71 0.27
C THR A 6 11.26 0.74 -0.28
N LYS A 7 12.15 0.29 0.60
CA LYS A 7 13.06 -0.84 0.36
C LYS A 7 12.79 -2.03 1.28
N PHE A 8 11.82 -1.87 2.18
CA PHE A 8 11.53 -2.80 3.25
C PHE A 8 10.42 -3.77 2.84
N TYR A 9 10.32 -4.85 3.59
CA TYR A 9 9.24 -5.82 3.43
C TYR A 9 7.91 -5.19 3.85
N MET A 10 6.82 -5.62 3.23
CA MET A 10 5.46 -5.26 3.62
C MET A 10 4.66 -6.54 3.75
N ASP A 11 3.89 -6.65 4.83
CA ASP A 11 3.01 -7.78 5.08
C ASP A 11 1.65 -7.54 4.41
N PHE A 12 1.18 -8.53 3.65
CA PHE A 12 -0.14 -8.55 3.03
C PHE A 12 -0.87 -9.80 3.50
N GLU A 13 -1.65 -9.67 4.57
CA GLU A 13 -2.43 -10.76 5.12
C GLU A 13 -3.52 -11.22 4.14
N ASP A 14 -3.63 -12.54 3.92
CA ASP A 14 -4.55 -13.13 2.93
C ASP A 14 -6.04 -12.89 3.24
N ASP A 15 -6.39 -12.62 4.51
CA ASP A 15 -7.74 -12.27 4.94
C ASP A 15 -8.04 -10.75 4.85
N GLU A 16 -7.07 -9.95 4.41
CA GLU A 16 -7.19 -8.50 4.28
C GLU A 16 -6.93 -8.01 2.85
N TRP A 17 -6.05 -8.70 2.14
CA TRP A 17 -5.57 -8.30 0.82
C TRP A 17 -5.77 -9.39 -0.20
N LYS A 18 -6.07 -8.96 -1.42
CA LYS A 18 -6.09 -9.81 -2.61
C LYS A 18 -5.25 -9.16 -3.70
N GLN A 19 -4.34 -9.91 -4.28
CA GLN A 19 -3.66 -9.49 -5.49
C GLN A 19 -4.61 -9.62 -6.69
N ILE A 20 -5.01 -8.50 -7.28
CA ILE A 20 -5.94 -8.48 -8.43
C ILE A 20 -5.22 -8.34 -9.78
N SER A 21 -3.93 -7.98 -9.77
CA SER A 21 -3.11 -7.91 -10.97
C SER A 21 -1.65 -8.21 -10.64
N ASN A 22 -0.94 -8.85 -11.57
CA ASN A 22 0.49 -9.18 -11.46
C ASN A 22 1.39 -8.30 -12.35
N ASN A 23 0.86 -7.70 -13.40
CA ASN A 23 1.60 -6.77 -14.24
C ASN A 23 0.66 -5.69 -14.82
N PRO A 24 0.53 -4.51 -14.18
CA PRO A 24 1.24 -4.07 -12.97
C PRO A 24 0.78 -4.82 -11.70
N ILE A 25 1.59 -4.81 -10.63
CA ILE A 25 1.20 -5.42 -9.36
C ILE A 25 0.19 -4.50 -8.68
N ILE A 26 -1.01 -5.02 -8.39
CA ILE A 26 -2.08 -4.31 -7.69
C ILE A 26 -2.64 -5.21 -6.61
N PHE A 27 -2.65 -4.70 -5.38
CA PHE A 27 -3.36 -5.29 -4.25
C PHE A 27 -4.63 -4.49 -3.97
N GLU A 28 -5.71 -5.20 -3.64
CA GLU A 28 -7.01 -4.64 -3.28
C GLU A 28 -7.40 -5.19 -1.91
N THR A 29 -7.90 -4.31 -1.03
CA THR A 29 -8.40 -4.72 0.28
C THR A 29 -9.76 -5.41 0.17
N ILE A 30 -9.97 -6.48 0.93
CA ILE A 30 -11.20 -7.27 0.90
C ILE A 30 -12.17 -6.93 2.04
N LYS A 31 -11.78 -6.04 2.96
CA LYS A 31 -12.60 -5.53 4.07
C LYS A 31 -12.24 -4.08 4.38
N ASN A 32 -13.07 -3.42 5.20
CA ASN A 32 -12.82 -2.04 5.65
C ASN A 32 -11.78 -1.99 6.77
N ASP A 33 -11.14 -0.81 6.93
CA ASP A 33 -10.17 -0.49 8.00
C ASP A 33 -8.91 -1.36 7.99
N VAL A 34 -8.48 -1.79 6.80
CA VAL A 34 -7.23 -2.54 6.62
C VAL A 34 -6.05 -1.59 6.73
N SER A 35 -5.16 -1.84 7.69
CA SER A 35 -3.99 -1.01 7.94
C SER A 35 -2.75 -1.57 7.24
N LEU A 36 -1.98 -0.70 6.58
CA LEU A 36 -0.67 -1.04 6.04
C LEU A 36 0.39 -0.14 6.65
N GLU A 37 1.34 -0.75 7.35
CA GLU A 37 2.53 -0.07 7.86
C GLU A 37 3.63 -0.08 6.80
N ILE A 38 4.19 1.09 6.51
CA ILE A 38 5.21 1.28 5.48
C ILE A 38 6.35 2.08 6.08
N GLU A 39 7.56 1.54 6.02
CA GLU A 39 8.78 2.29 6.25
C GLU A 39 9.33 2.82 4.92
N ASP A 40 9.58 4.12 4.81
CA ASP A 40 10.14 4.72 3.59
C ASP A 40 11.67 4.60 3.52
N THR A 41 12.26 5.02 2.41
CA THR A 41 13.73 4.99 2.22
C THR A 41 14.54 5.84 3.20
N SER A 42 13.89 6.71 3.97
CA SER A 42 14.50 7.60 4.97
C SER A 42 14.24 7.10 6.40
N HIS A 43 13.76 5.86 6.56
CA HIS A 43 13.36 5.28 7.84
C HIS A 43 12.20 6.01 8.55
N LYS A 44 11.35 6.73 7.79
CA LYS A 44 10.10 7.27 8.34
C LYS A 44 9.01 6.22 8.19
N SER A 45 8.33 5.91 9.29
CA SER A 45 7.17 5.01 9.32
C SER A 45 5.88 5.77 8.98
N TYR A 46 5.04 5.14 8.18
CA TYR A 46 3.73 5.60 7.77
C TYR A 46 2.71 4.49 8.02
N ARG A 47 1.50 4.88 8.40
CA ARG A 47 0.35 3.96 8.49
C ARG A 47 -0.74 4.47 7.57
N LEU A 48 -1.14 3.62 6.62
CA LEU A 48 -2.25 3.88 5.71
C LEU A 48 -3.41 2.98 6.11
N ASN A 49 -4.60 3.54 6.32
CA ASN A 49 -5.81 2.77 6.60
C ASN A 49 -6.73 2.82 5.38
N PHE A 50 -7.00 1.68 4.77
CA PHE A 50 -7.78 1.56 3.54
C PHE A 50 -9.26 1.21 3.82
N LYS A 51 -10.16 1.73 2.99
CA LYS A 51 -11.54 1.23 2.88
C LYS A 51 -11.56 -0.09 2.12
N GLU A 52 -12.67 -0.83 2.18
CA GLU A 52 -12.89 -2.02 1.35
C GLU A 52 -12.82 -1.68 -0.14
N GLY A 53 -12.13 -2.50 -0.93
CA GLY A 53 -11.89 -2.27 -2.35
C GLY A 53 -10.82 -1.20 -2.64
N GLY A 54 -10.14 -0.68 -1.62
CA GLY A 54 -9.05 0.27 -1.75
C GLY A 54 -7.82 -0.37 -2.39
N LYS A 55 -7.12 0.36 -3.25
CA LYS A 55 -6.06 -0.20 -4.10
C LYS A 55 -4.68 0.36 -3.77
N LEU A 56 -3.72 -0.56 -3.68
CA LEU A 56 -2.31 -0.24 -3.64
C LEU A 56 -1.63 -0.73 -4.92
N HIS A 57 -1.07 0.20 -5.68
CA HIS A 57 -0.26 -0.11 -6.83
C HIS A 57 1.20 -0.21 -6.43
N MET A 58 1.85 -1.31 -6.78
CA MET A 58 3.26 -1.54 -6.50
C MET A 58 4.05 -1.71 -7.79
N PHE A 59 5.11 -0.92 -7.92
CA PHE A 59 6.04 -1.01 -9.04
C PHE A 59 7.46 -1.23 -8.53
N ARG A 60 8.11 -2.28 -9.03
CA ARG A 60 9.53 -2.47 -8.76
C ARG A 60 10.34 -1.46 -9.58
N VAL A 61 11.18 -0.70 -8.89
CA VAL A 61 12.19 0.21 -9.44
C VAL A 61 13.56 -0.31 -9.01
N THR A 62 14.65 0.06 -9.68
CA THR A 62 16.00 -0.42 -9.35
C THR A 62 16.31 -0.21 -7.86
N GLY A 63 16.35 -1.31 -7.10
CA GLY A 63 16.66 -1.34 -5.67
C GLY A 63 15.58 -0.80 -4.71
N LYS A 64 14.33 -0.57 -5.16
CA LYS A 64 13.21 -0.11 -4.30
C LYS A 64 11.84 -0.41 -4.92
N PHE A 65 10.78 -0.27 -4.13
CA PHE A 65 9.40 -0.28 -4.62
C PHE A 65 8.83 1.14 -4.62
N ARG A 66 8.10 1.48 -5.67
CA ARG A 66 7.25 2.66 -5.74
C ARG A 66 5.82 2.23 -5.44
N LEU A 67 5.24 2.83 -4.41
CA LEU A 67 3.86 2.60 -3.97
C LEU A 67 3.02 3.82 -4.32
N THR A 68 1.86 3.60 -4.92
CA THR A 68 0.88 4.65 -5.20
C THR A 68 -0.53 4.16 -4.89
N TRP A 69 -1.37 5.08 -4.44
CA TRP A 69 -2.78 4.83 -4.11
C TRP A 69 -3.61 6.08 -4.35
N ASP A 70 -4.92 5.92 -4.50
CA ASP A 70 -5.84 7.06 -4.55
C ASP A 70 -6.21 7.51 -3.14
N ASP A 71 -6.29 8.83 -2.92
CA ASP A 71 -6.57 9.37 -1.58
C ASP A 71 -7.99 9.00 -1.13
N GLU A 72 -8.89 8.76 -2.09
CA GLU A 72 -10.25 8.30 -1.83
C GLU A 72 -10.29 6.89 -1.25
N ASP A 73 -9.25 6.08 -1.44
CA ASP A 73 -9.16 4.72 -0.93
C ASP A 73 -8.68 4.64 0.52
N VAL A 74 -8.16 5.74 1.06
CA VAL A 74 -7.60 5.82 2.41
C VAL A 74 -8.55 6.58 3.33
N LEU A 75 -8.94 5.94 4.44
CA LEU A 75 -9.90 6.46 5.40
C LEU A 75 -9.33 7.55 6.31
N ASN A 76 -8.02 7.51 6.60
CA ASN A 76 -7.30 8.54 7.34
C ASN A 76 -5.79 8.41 7.08
N SER A 77 -5.14 9.47 6.57
CA SER A 77 -3.67 9.55 6.56
C SER A 77 -3.22 10.40 7.75
N ILE A 78 -2.80 9.78 8.85
CA ILE A 78 -2.12 10.53 9.91
C ILE A 78 -0.67 10.77 9.43
N LYS A 79 -0.32 12.04 9.21
CA LYS A 79 0.99 12.48 8.69
C LYS A 79 2.10 12.52 9.74
#